data_AF-A0A7X6W3A9-F1
#
_entry.id   AF-A0A7X6W3A9-F1
#
_cell.length_a   1.000
_cell.length_b   1.000
_cell.length_c   1.000
_cell.angle_alpha   90.00
_cell.angle_beta   90.00
_cell.angle_gamma   90.00
#
_symmetry.space_group_name_H-M   'P 1'
#
loop_
_entity.id
_entity.type
_entity.pdbx_description
1 polymer ?
#
loop_
_entity_poly.entity_id
_entity_poly.type
_entity_poly.pdbx_seq_one_letter_code
_entity_poly.pdbx_strand_id
1 'polypeptide(L)'
;MLEKETCIRLLRTMYRIRFFEERLKKHYDYRAYFERPASGKRDTSDLVGADGYDFASHGLIGGAVHLSIGQEAVSAGIGAHLGPRDAAFSSHRSHGHAIAKGADLKAAFAELMGRKTGLSRGYGGSMHLFDPANGFLGGNGIIGGQIPLALGPAFAAKYRGEPHVSVVFFGDGGANQGTLLESLNLAALWKLPVLFVCENNLWANQTPVALSLPTEDVAPRAEAFGIPGEIIDGQDVLAVYHLAGEAVSRARSGGGPTFIEAKTFRFEGHCGVSRGHEDPEQCAEWRKRDPILLFEQRLACEGTVTPEEQRAIRTAVLAEIDEAEAFATSSPFPDPEELSAFL
;
A
#
# COMPACT_ATOMS: atom_id res chain seq x y z
N MET A 1 -10.77 -1.43 25.25
CA MET A 1 -10.94 -2.31 24.08
C MET A 1 -11.78 -1.57 23.06
N LEU A 2 -11.52 -1.78 21.76
CA LEU A 2 -12.34 -1.19 20.71
C LEU A 2 -13.73 -1.84 20.68
N GLU A 3 -14.70 -1.12 20.12
CA GLU A 3 -16.02 -1.68 19.84
C GLU A 3 -15.91 -2.82 18.83
N LYS A 4 -16.75 -3.86 19.01
CA LYS A 4 -16.78 -5.05 18.15
C LYS A 4 -16.86 -4.70 16.66
N GLU A 5 -17.67 -3.72 16.30
CA GLU A 5 -17.83 -3.27 14.91
C GLU A 5 -16.52 -2.72 14.33
N THR A 6 -15.75 -1.98 15.12
CA THR A 6 -14.44 -1.48 14.70
C THR A 6 -13.45 -2.63 14.49
N CYS A 7 -13.45 -3.62 15.39
CA CYS A 7 -12.63 -4.82 15.23
C CYS A 7 -12.99 -5.60 13.96
N ILE A 8 -14.28 -5.77 13.67
CA ILE A 8 -14.76 -6.44 12.45
C ILE A 8 -14.31 -5.67 11.21
N ARG A 9 -14.43 -4.33 11.21
CA ARG A 9 -13.98 -3.49 10.08
C ARG A 9 -12.48 -3.61 9.83
N LEU A 10 -11.66 -3.58 10.88
CA LEU A 10 -10.20 -3.76 10.78
C LEU A 10 -9.86 -5.13 10.21
N LEU A 11 -10.42 -6.20 10.78
CA LEU A 11 -10.16 -7.58 10.34
C LEU A 11 -10.58 -7.79 8.89
N ARG A 12 -11.77 -7.30 8.52
CA ARG A 12 -12.29 -7.36 7.16
C ARG A 12 -11.40 -6.62 6.17
N THR A 13 -10.88 -5.45 6.55
CA THR A 13 -9.93 -4.68 5.72
C THR A 13 -8.63 -5.45 5.51
N MET A 14 -8.05 -6.00 6.59
CA MET A 14 -6.83 -6.81 6.50
C MET A 14 -7.03 -8.06 5.62
N TYR A 15 -8.16 -8.75 5.74
CA TYR A 15 -8.51 -9.86 4.82
C TYR A 15 -8.65 -9.40 3.38
N ARG A 16 -9.30 -8.27 3.11
CA ARG A 16 -9.45 -7.74 1.74
C ARG A 16 -8.07 -7.50 1.12
N ILE A 17 -7.15 -6.89 1.86
CA ILE A 17 -5.76 -6.66 1.42
C ILE A 17 -5.07 -8.00 1.14
N ARG A 18 -5.02 -8.90 2.13
CA ARG A 18 -4.33 -10.20 2.01
C ARG A 18 -4.88 -11.03 0.86
N PHE A 19 -6.20 -11.22 0.79
CA PHE A 19 -6.80 -12.11 -0.21
C PHE A 19 -6.78 -11.51 -1.61
N PHE A 20 -6.84 -10.18 -1.74
CA PHE A 20 -6.58 -9.49 -3.00
C PHE A 20 -5.17 -9.83 -3.51
N GLU A 21 -4.15 -9.61 -2.69
CA GLU A 21 -2.76 -9.84 -3.08
C GLU A 21 -2.41 -11.32 -3.28
N GLU A 22 -2.94 -12.23 -2.45
CA GLU A 22 -2.80 -13.67 -2.67
C GLU A 22 -3.48 -14.13 -3.97
N ARG A 23 -4.54 -13.43 -4.43
CA ARG A 23 -5.12 -13.71 -5.74
C ARG A 23 -4.21 -13.21 -6.87
N LEU A 24 -3.62 -12.02 -6.73
CA LEU A 24 -2.67 -11.49 -7.73
C LEU A 24 -1.50 -12.45 -7.97
N LYS A 25 -1.03 -13.15 -6.93
CA LYS A 25 0.04 -14.15 -7.04
C LYS A 25 -0.27 -15.27 -8.05
N LYS A 26 -1.54 -15.57 -8.30
CA LYS A 26 -1.96 -16.58 -9.30
C LYS A 26 -1.98 -16.04 -10.73
N HIS A 27 -2.11 -14.72 -10.89
CA HIS A 27 -2.24 -14.04 -12.18
C HIS A 27 -0.95 -13.40 -12.67
N TYR A 28 0.08 -13.41 -11.81
CA TYR A 28 1.35 -12.77 -12.07
C TYR A 28 2.47 -13.82 -12.05
N ASP A 29 2.93 -14.22 -13.25
CA ASP A 29 4.10 -15.09 -13.41
C ASP A 29 5.33 -14.28 -13.90
N TYR A 30 6.18 -13.93 -12.93
CA TYR A 30 7.44 -13.23 -13.19
C TYR A 30 8.51 -14.12 -13.86
N ARG A 31 8.40 -15.47 -13.79
CA ARG A 31 9.41 -16.38 -14.37
C ARG A 31 9.36 -16.38 -15.89
N ALA A 32 8.16 -16.36 -16.47
CA ALA A 32 7.96 -16.29 -17.92
C ALA A 32 8.67 -15.08 -18.57
N TYR A 33 8.87 -13.99 -17.82
CA TYR A 33 9.59 -12.81 -18.29
C TYR A 33 11.12 -13.00 -18.37
N PHE A 34 11.73 -13.66 -17.37
CA PHE A 34 13.20 -13.85 -17.32
C PHE A 34 13.70 -15.12 -18.02
N GLU A 35 12.86 -16.15 -18.16
CA GLU A 35 13.24 -17.44 -18.75
C GLU A 35 13.09 -17.47 -20.29
N ARG A 36 12.74 -16.33 -20.92
CA ARG A 36 12.66 -16.22 -22.39
C ARG A 36 14.05 -16.39 -23.03
N PRO A 37 14.24 -17.35 -23.96
CA PRO A 37 15.51 -17.53 -24.64
C PRO A 37 15.84 -16.29 -25.50
N ALA A 38 17.05 -15.75 -25.34
CA ALA A 38 17.54 -14.54 -26.00
C ALA A 38 17.69 -14.62 -27.54
N SER A 39 17.26 -15.71 -28.18
CA SER A 39 17.69 -16.10 -29.54
C SER A 39 16.60 -16.18 -30.62
N GLY A 40 15.36 -15.74 -30.35
CA GLY A 40 14.32 -15.61 -31.39
C GLY A 40 14.34 -14.24 -32.05
N LYS A 41 14.31 -14.14 -33.39
CA LYS A 41 14.11 -12.86 -34.10
C LYS A 41 12.83 -12.19 -33.56
N ARG A 42 12.97 -10.99 -33.02
CA ARG A 42 11.85 -10.14 -32.58
C ARG A 42 10.98 -9.82 -33.79
N ASP A 43 9.75 -10.30 -33.79
CA ASP A 43 8.73 -9.84 -34.73
C ASP A 43 8.22 -8.48 -34.24
N THR A 44 8.77 -7.40 -34.76
CA THR A 44 8.42 -6.03 -34.39
C THR A 44 7.09 -5.57 -35.01
N SER A 45 6.37 -6.45 -35.72
CA SER A 45 5.05 -6.12 -36.28
C SER A 45 3.93 -6.21 -35.26
N ASP A 46 4.15 -6.90 -34.14
CA ASP A 46 3.28 -6.95 -32.97
C ASP A 46 3.91 -6.16 -31.82
N LEU A 47 3.68 -4.85 -31.78
CA LEU A 47 4.20 -3.95 -30.74
C LEU A 47 3.75 -4.36 -29.32
N VAL A 48 2.70 -5.17 -29.19
CA VAL A 48 2.20 -5.69 -27.91
C VAL A 48 2.98 -6.93 -27.45
N GLY A 49 3.52 -7.72 -28.40
CA GLY A 49 4.34 -8.90 -28.11
C GLY A 49 5.86 -8.69 -28.20
N ALA A 50 6.33 -7.64 -28.89
CA ALA A 50 7.73 -7.49 -29.30
C ALA A 50 8.66 -6.85 -28.25
N ASP A 51 8.13 -6.06 -27.32
CA ASP A 51 8.93 -5.29 -26.37
C ASP A 51 8.52 -5.57 -24.92
N GLY A 52 9.15 -6.55 -24.26
CA GLY A 52 9.35 -6.59 -22.81
C GLY A 52 8.14 -6.44 -21.87
N TYR A 53 6.93 -6.40 -22.39
CA TYR A 53 5.66 -6.20 -21.69
C TYR A 53 4.65 -7.09 -22.38
N ASP A 54 4.91 -8.39 -22.35
CA ASP A 54 4.00 -9.34 -22.93
C ASP A 54 2.78 -9.51 -22.01
N PHE A 55 1.76 -8.68 -22.27
CA PHE A 55 0.43 -8.78 -21.66
C PHE A 55 -0.33 -10.05 -22.10
N ALA A 56 0.17 -10.77 -23.11
CA ALA A 56 -0.46 -11.93 -23.74
C ALA A 56 0.20 -13.27 -23.40
N SER A 57 1.28 -13.27 -22.60
CA SER A 57 2.07 -14.45 -22.28
C SER A 57 1.89 -14.85 -20.81
N HIS A 58 0.74 -15.49 -20.56
CA HIS A 58 0.45 -16.35 -19.41
C HIS A 58 0.27 -15.66 -18.03
N GLY A 59 0.18 -14.34 -17.97
CA GLY A 59 -0.30 -13.59 -16.80
C GLY A 59 -1.34 -12.54 -17.20
N LEU A 60 -2.43 -12.40 -16.42
CA LEU A 60 -3.47 -11.38 -16.67
C LEU A 60 -3.02 -9.96 -16.25
N ILE A 61 -1.85 -9.84 -15.63
CA ILE A 61 -1.28 -8.60 -15.07
C ILE A 61 0.07 -8.34 -15.73
N GLY A 62 0.23 -7.18 -16.35
CA GLY A 62 1.50 -6.74 -16.92
C GLY A 62 2.29 -5.82 -15.98
N GLY A 63 3.63 -5.86 -16.10
CA GLY A 63 4.54 -5.00 -15.33
C GLY A 63 4.84 -5.50 -13.91
N ALA A 64 5.57 -4.70 -13.15
CA ALA A 64 6.07 -5.06 -11.83
C ALA A 64 4.97 -4.98 -10.75
N VAL A 65 4.71 -6.10 -10.06
CA VAL A 65 3.77 -6.18 -8.93
C VAL A 65 4.53 -6.24 -7.60
N HIS A 66 4.15 -5.36 -6.67
CA HIS A 66 4.76 -5.24 -5.35
C HIS A 66 3.72 -5.49 -4.26
N LEU A 67 3.85 -6.61 -3.55
CA LEU A 67 2.85 -7.10 -2.60
C LEU A 67 3.12 -6.59 -1.17
N SER A 68 2.10 -6.06 -0.50
CA SER A 68 2.10 -5.69 0.91
C SER A 68 1.88 -6.83 1.90
N ILE A 69 1.75 -8.09 1.44
CA ILE A 69 1.57 -9.28 2.29
C ILE A 69 2.51 -9.26 3.50
N GLY A 70 1.92 -9.21 4.70
CA GLY A 70 2.60 -9.10 5.99
C GLY A 70 2.57 -7.70 6.63
N GLN A 71 2.12 -6.67 5.90
CA GLN A 71 2.07 -5.26 6.33
C GLN A 71 0.62 -4.74 6.48
N GLU A 72 -0.38 -5.64 6.48
CA GLU A 72 -1.80 -5.26 6.40
C GLU A 72 -2.28 -4.40 7.57
N ALA A 73 -1.70 -4.61 8.77
CA ALA A 73 -2.07 -3.90 9.98
C ALA A 73 -1.79 -2.39 9.88
N VAL A 74 -0.70 -1.99 9.23
CA VAL A 74 -0.35 -0.56 9.06
C VAL A 74 -1.41 0.13 8.19
N SER A 75 -1.67 -0.44 7.01
CA SER A 75 -2.70 0.04 6.09
C SER A 75 -4.08 0.11 6.74
N ALA A 76 -4.53 -0.97 7.38
CA ALA A 76 -5.86 -1.06 7.97
C ALA A 76 -6.04 -0.14 9.19
N GLY A 77 -5.05 -0.10 10.09
CA GLY A 77 -5.09 0.70 11.31
C GLY A 77 -5.11 2.20 11.03
N ILE A 78 -4.28 2.68 10.09
CA ILE A 78 -4.25 4.09 9.70
C ILE A 78 -5.47 4.43 8.84
N GLY A 79 -5.79 3.60 7.85
CA GLY A 79 -6.92 3.82 6.94
C GLY A 79 -8.27 3.94 7.66
N ALA A 80 -8.44 3.27 8.79
CA ALA A 80 -9.66 3.34 9.60
C ALA A 80 -10.00 4.73 10.16
N HIS A 81 -9.05 5.68 10.15
CA HIS A 81 -9.26 7.07 10.58
C HIS A 81 -9.40 8.07 9.42
N LEU A 82 -9.31 7.60 8.18
CA LEU A 82 -9.30 8.45 6.98
C LEU A 82 -10.64 8.37 6.26
N GLY A 83 -11.24 9.53 6.00
CA GLY A 83 -12.42 9.68 5.15
C GLY A 83 -12.05 9.89 3.67
N PRO A 84 -13.06 9.96 2.78
CA PRO A 84 -12.84 10.18 1.34
C PRO A 84 -12.18 11.52 0.99
N ARG A 85 -12.28 12.51 1.89
CA ARG A 85 -11.66 13.83 1.72
C ARG A 85 -10.24 13.94 2.30
N ASP A 86 -9.80 12.95 3.07
CA ASP A 86 -8.41 12.87 3.50
C ASP A 86 -7.58 12.27 2.36
N ALA A 87 -6.45 12.91 2.07
CA ALA A 87 -5.57 12.49 1.00
C ALA A 87 -4.63 11.37 1.49
N ALA A 88 -4.41 10.37 0.64
CA ALA A 88 -3.42 9.32 0.85
C ALA A 88 -2.51 9.18 -0.37
N PHE A 89 -1.21 9.17 -0.12
CA PHE A 89 -0.17 8.91 -1.11
C PHE A 89 0.65 7.69 -0.68
N SER A 90 1.01 6.84 -1.63
CA SER A 90 1.71 5.60 -1.35
C SER A 90 2.97 5.45 -2.21
N SER A 91 3.88 4.59 -1.74
CA SER A 91 4.92 4.00 -2.59
C SER A 91 4.31 3.07 -3.65
N HIS A 92 5.17 2.45 -4.47
CA HIS A 92 4.83 1.40 -5.44
C HIS A 92 4.08 0.21 -4.82
N ARG A 93 4.18 0.01 -3.50
CA ARG A 93 3.45 -1.02 -2.75
C ARG A 93 2.10 -0.50 -2.27
N SER A 94 1.23 -0.19 -3.23
CA SER A 94 0.09 0.70 -3.01
C SER A 94 -1.25 0.03 -2.71
N HIS A 95 -1.40 -1.27 -3.00
CA HIS A 95 -2.70 -1.94 -2.97
C HIS A 95 -3.34 -1.90 -1.57
N GLY A 96 -2.56 -2.21 -0.52
CA GLY A 96 -3.03 -2.17 0.87
C GLY A 96 -3.61 -0.82 1.26
N HIS A 97 -2.91 0.26 0.94
CA HIS A 97 -3.33 1.64 1.21
C HIS A 97 -4.57 2.03 0.43
N ALA A 98 -4.65 1.69 -0.86
CA ALA A 98 -5.81 1.99 -1.69
C ALA A 98 -7.07 1.27 -1.17
N ILE A 99 -6.95 -0.03 -0.86
CA ILE A 99 -8.04 -0.84 -0.31
C ILE A 99 -8.48 -0.29 1.06
N ALA A 100 -7.53 0.08 1.92
CA ALA A 100 -7.82 0.66 3.23
C ALA A 100 -8.49 2.04 3.14
N LYS A 101 -8.23 2.82 2.07
CA LYS A 101 -8.96 4.07 1.77
C LYS A 101 -10.35 3.85 1.18
N GLY A 102 -10.71 2.61 0.83
CA GLY A 102 -12.02 2.26 0.32
C GLY A 102 -12.07 2.02 -1.19
N ALA A 103 -10.93 1.83 -1.86
CA ALA A 103 -10.91 1.51 -3.28
C ALA A 103 -11.80 0.30 -3.59
N ASP A 104 -12.55 0.41 -4.69
CA ASP A 104 -13.39 -0.67 -5.17
C ASP A 104 -12.52 -1.82 -5.70
N LEU A 105 -12.74 -3.04 -5.19
CA LEU A 105 -11.91 -4.19 -5.52
C LEU A 105 -12.02 -4.60 -6.98
N LYS A 106 -13.19 -4.41 -7.61
CA LYS A 106 -13.41 -4.71 -9.04
C LYS A 106 -12.56 -3.77 -9.89
N ALA A 107 -12.64 -2.47 -9.62
CA ALA A 107 -11.84 -1.47 -10.30
C ALA A 107 -10.34 -1.63 -10.02
N ALA A 108 -9.95 -2.01 -8.80
CA ALA A 108 -8.54 -2.28 -8.47
C ALA A 108 -7.99 -3.47 -9.28
N PHE A 109 -8.68 -4.62 -9.31
CA PHE A 109 -8.25 -5.75 -10.16
C PHE A 109 -8.24 -5.38 -11.65
N ALA A 110 -9.27 -4.67 -12.12
CA ALA A 110 -9.36 -4.20 -13.50
C ALA A 110 -8.16 -3.31 -13.86
N GLU A 111 -7.72 -2.43 -12.96
CA GLU A 111 -6.55 -1.58 -13.16
C GLU A 111 -5.27 -2.41 -13.33
N LEU A 112 -5.05 -3.40 -12.45
CA LEU A 112 -3.89 -4.27 -12.52
C LEU A 112 -3.87 -5.13 -13.79
N MET A 113 -5.06 -5.48 -14.31
CA MET A 113 -5.22 -6.26 -15.54
C MET A 113 -5.29 -5.38 -16.81
N GLY A 114 -4.97 -4.09 -16.71
CA GLY A 114 -4.96 -3.16 -17.85
C GLY A 114 -6.34 -2.92 -18.47
N ARG A 115 -7.41 -3.05 -17.71
CA ARG A 115 -8.80 -2.95 -18.21
C ARG A 115 -9.34 -1.53 -18.07
N LYS A 116 -10.19 -1.13 -19.02
CA LYS A 116 -10.81 0.20 -19.09
C LYS A 116 -11.66 0.54 -17.86
N THR A 117 -12.17 -0.47 -17.17
CA THR A 117 -12.95 -0.34 -15.92
C THR A 117 -12.06 -0.18 -14.67
N GLY A 118 -10.75 -0.08 -14.85
CA GLY A 118 -9.79 0.20 -13.79
C GLY A 118 -9.91 1.60 -13.19
N LEU A 119 -9.33 1.79 -12.00
CA LEU A 119 -9.30 3.06 -11.27
C LEU A 119 -8.74 4.23 -12.10
N SER A 120 -7.71 3.95 -12.91
CA SER A 120 -7.09 4.86 -13.88
C SER A 120 -7.34 4.39 -15.32
N ARG A 121 -8.43 3.66 -15.55
CA ARG A 121 -8.81 3.05 -16.85
C ARG A 121 -7.79 2.04 -17.39
N GLY A 122 -7.00 1.41 -16.52
CA GLY A 122 -6.02 0.39 -16.90
C GLY A 122 -4.67 0.94 -17.35
N TYR A 123 -4.43 2.25 -17.27
CA TYR A 123 -3.19 2.89 -17.70
C TYR A 123 -2.10 2.93 -16.62
N GLY A 124 -2.48 2.88 -15.34
CA GLY A 124 -1.56 3.00 -14.21
C GLY A 124 -0.96 1.67 -13.77
N GLY A 125 -1.74 0.59 -13.83
CA GLY A 125 -1.30 -0.74 -13.37
C GLY A 125 -0.97 -0.78 -11.87
N SER A 126 -0.19 -1.79 -11.45
CA SER A 126 0.05 -2.10 -10.03
C SER A 126 0.71 -0.95 -9.23
N MET A 127 1.63 -0.21 -9.83
CA MET A 127 2.38 0.83 -9.12
C MET A 127 1.68 2.19 -9.07
N HIS A 128 0.63 2.41 -9.89
CA HIS A 128 0.01 3.73 -10.08
C HIS A 128 -1.52 3.69 -9.91
N LEU A 129 -2.01 2.90 -8.94
CA LEU A 129 -3.40 3.02 -8.51
C LEU A 129 -3.72 4.48 -8.13
N PHE A 130 -4.84 5.00 -8.62
CA PHE A 130 -5.28 6.38 -8.36
C PHE A 130 -6.81 6.40 -8.23
N ASP A 131 -7.31 6.74 -7.05
CA ASP A 131 -8.74 6.75 -6.72
C ASP A 131 -9.09 8.06 -5.98
N PRO A 132 -9.27 9.16 -6.71
CA PRO A 132 -9.53 10.47 -6.11
C PRO A 132 -10.90 10.52 -5.42
N ALA A 133 -11.86 9.67 -5.80
CA ALA A 133 -13.18 9.61 -5.17
C ALA A 133 -13.07 9.16 -3.70
N ASN A 134 -12.10 8.30 -3.39
CA ASN A 134 -11.77 7.86 -2.04
C ASN A 134 -10.56 8.59 -1.45
N GLY A 135 -10.07 9.66 -2.09
CA GLY A 135 -8.92 10.44 -1.60
C GLY A 135 -7.58 9.70 -1.71
N PHE A 136 -7.49 8.61 -2.47
CA PHE A 136 -6.23 7.93 -2.75
C PHE A 136 -5.59 8.56 -4.00
N LEU A 137 -4.62 9.45 -3.79
CA LEU A 137 -4.07 10.32 -4.83
C LEU A 137 -2.78 9.78 -5.47
N GLY A 138 -2.51 8.48 -5.31
CA GLY A 138 -1.55 7.78 -6.16
C GLY A 138 -0.62 6.83 -5.41
N GLY A 139 -0.41 5.66 -6.01
CA GLY A 139 0.85 4.93 -5.89
C GLY A 139 1.94 5.55 -6.77
N ASN A 140 3.19 5.55 -6.30
CA ASN A 140 4.32 6.08 -7.05
C ASN A 140 5.47 5.08 -7.16
N GLY A 141 5.86 4.76 -8.41
CA GLY A 141 7.04 3.97 -8.75
C GLY A 141 8.37 4.65 -8.41
N ILE A 142 8.40 5.98 -8.37
CA ILE A 142 9.58 6.77 -8.00
C ILE A 142 9.71 6.78 -6.48
N ILE A 143 10.79 6.20 -5.98
CA ILE A 143 11.09 6.11 -4.55
C ILE A 143 11.15 7.54 -3.96
N GLY A 144 10.30 7.81 -2.98
CA GLY A 144 10.20 9.10 -2.29
C GLY A 144 9.53 10.22 -3.09
N GLY A 145 9.11 9.96 -4.33
CA GLY A 145 8.45 10.96 -5.19
C GLY A 145 7.06 11.37 -4.70
N GLN A 146 6.40 10.51 -3.93
CA GLN A 146 5.08 10.77 -3.35
C GLN A 146 5.13 11.65 -2.09
N ILE A 147 6.27 11.70 -1.40
CA ILE A 147 6.44 12.43 -0.13
C ILE A 147 6.13 13.92 -0.30
N PRO A 148 6.72 14.66 -1.25
CA PRO A 148 6.42 16.08 -1.43
C PRO A 148 4.98 16.33 -1.91
N LEU A 149 4.39 15.40 -2.65
CA LEU A 149 3.02 15.55 -3.18
C LEU A 149 1.97 15.60 -2.06
N ALA A 150 2.20 14.91 -0.95
CA ALA A 150 1.30 14.91 0.21
C ALA A 150 1.19 16.29 0.90
N LEU A 151 2.15 17.18 0.70
CA LEU A 151 2.09 18.53 1.28
C LEU A 151 1.05 19.40 0.58
N GLY A 152 0.73 19.15 -0.70
CA GLY A 152 -0.23 19.94 -1.47
C GLY A 152 -1.65 19.89 -0.86
N PRO A 153 -2.26 18.69 -0.74
CA PRO A 153 -3.57 18.56 -0.10
C PRO A 153 -3.58 18.99 1.37
N ALA A 154 -2.50 18.74 2.12
CA ALA A 154 -2.39 19.20 3.51
C ALA A 154 -2.37 20.74 3.59
N PHE A 155 -1.63 21.40 2.70
CA PHE A 155 -1.62 22.86 2.58
C PHE A 155 -3.01 23.39 2.19
N ALA A 156 -3.66 22.77 1.20
CA ALA A 156 -5.00 23.18 0.76
C ALA A 156 -6.03 23.07 1.90
N ALA A 157 -6.04 21.96 2.64
CA ALA A 157 -6.92 21.76 3.79
C ALA A 157 -6.69 22.84 4.85
N LYS A 158 -5.43 23.10 5.21
CA LYS A 158 -5.08 24.16 6.16
C LYS A 158 -5.49 25.55 5.68
N TYR A 159 -5.18 25.87 4.43
CA TYR A 159 -5.46 27.18 3.82
C TYR A 159 -6.97 27.47 3.78
N ARG A 160 -7.80 26.44 3.57
CA ARG A 160 -9.26 26.55 3.54
C ARG A 160 -9.94 26.38 4.91
N GLY A 161 -9.18 26.05 5.97
CA GLY A 161 -9.74 25.77 7.29
C GLY A 161 -10.57 24.48 7.32
N GLU A 162 -10.26 23.51 6.46
CA GLU A 162 -10.97 22.24 6.37
C GLU A 162 -10.30 21.20 7.29
N PRO A 163 -11.08 20.37 8.01
CA PRO A 163 -10.55 19.37 8.93
C PRO A 163 -10.11 18.09 8.18
N HIS A 164 -9.30 18.26 7.14
CA HIS A 164 -8.78 17.18 6.31
C HIS A 164 -7.29 17.00 6.53
N VAL A 165 -6.83 15.75 6.49
CA VAL A 165 -5.42 15.40 6.63
C VAL A 165 -4.89 14.81 5.33
N SER A 166 -3.57 14.89 5.15
CA SER A 166 -2.87 14.07 4.17
C SER A 166 -2.04 13.02 4.89
N VAL A 167 -1.95 11.82 4.33
CA VAL A 167 -1.08 10.75 4.81
C VAL A 167 -0.17 10.33 3.67
N VAL A 168 1.11 10.12 3.99
CA VAL A 168 2.07 9.60 3.02
C VAL A 168 2.79 8.38 3.54
N PHE A 169 2.62 7.27 2.83
CA PHE A 169 3.26 5.99 3.10
C PHE A 169 4.53 5.84 2.26
N PHE A 170 5.62 5.44 2.91
CA PHE A 170 6.91 5.16 2.28
C PHE A 170 7.66 4.09 3.08
N GLY A 171 8.61 3.39 2.43
CA GLY A 171 9.46 2.43 3.12
C GLY A 171 10.74 3.05 3.69
N ASP A 172 11.50 2.26 4.45
CA ASP A 172 12.82 2.61 4.98
C ASP A 172 13.79 3.11 3.88
N GLY A 173 13.83 2.45 2.72
CA GLY A 173 14.60 2.93 1.57
C GLY A 173 14.12 4.29 1.02
N GLY A 174 12.82 4.57 1.09
CA GLY A 174 12.25 5.86 0.72
C GLY A 174 12.59 6.98 1.71
N ALA A 175 12.84 6.63 2.97
CA ALA A 175 13.25 7.59 3.99
C ALA A 175 14.64 8.19 3.75
N ASN A 176 15.45 7.57 2.88
CA ASN A 176 16.77 8.07 2.50
C ASN A 176 16.76 9.08 1.34
N GLN A 177 15.59 9.39 0.79
CA GLN A 177 15.47 10.41 -0.25
C GLN A 177 15.52 11.81 0.35
N GLY A 178 16.26 12.73 -0.30
CA GLY A 178 16.39 14.13 0.14
C GLY A 178 15.04 14.85 0.26
N THR A 179 14.07 14.45 -0.57
CA THR A 179 12.70 14.97 -0.55
C THR A 179 12.00 14.77 0.79
N LEU A 180 12.39 13.77 1.59
CA LEU A 180 11.84 13.60 2.94
C LEU A 180 12.22 14.80 3.83
N LEU A 181 13.50 15.15 3.90
CA LEU A 181 13.97 16.22 4.79
C LEU A 181 13.40 17.58 4.38
N GLU A 182 13.34 17.85 3.08
CA GLU A 182 12.69 19.06 2.54
C GLU A 182 11.20 19.12 2.92
N SER A 183 10.51 17.98 2.83
CA SER A 183 9.09 17.85 3.18
C SER A 183 8.84 18.00 4.69
N LEU A 184 9.68 17.41 5.54
CA LEU A 184 9.59 17.57 7.00
C LEU A 184 9.76 19.05 7.38
N ASN A 185 10.74 19.73 6.80
CA ASN A 185 10.97 21.15 7.04
C ASN A 185 9.74 22.01 6.70
N LEU A 186 9.18 21.85 5.49
CA LEU A 186 8.00 22.61 5.06
C LEU A 186 6.75 22.26 5.88
N ALA A 187 6.52 20.98 6.15
CA ALA A 187 5.39 20.52 6.94
C ALA A 187 5.43 21.08 8.37
N ALA A 188 6.62 21.10 9.00
CA ALA A 188 6.82 21.69 10.33
C ALA A 188 6.62 23.20 10.32
N LEU A 189 7.32 23.91 9.42
CA LEU A 189 7.27 25.37 9.30
C LEU A 189 5.84 25.87 9.15
N TRP A 190 5.06 25.20 8.31
CA TRP A 190 3.68 25.56 8.05
C TRP A 190 2.68 24.81 8.91
N LYS A 191 3.09 24.00 9.90
CA LYS A 191 2.22 23.15 10.73
C LYS A 191 1.12 22.48 9.89
N LEU A 192 1.53 21.78 8.83
CA LEU A 192 0.59 21.13 7.90
C LEU A 192 -0.07 19.91 8.57
N PRO A 193 -1.35 19.63 8.26
CA PRO A 193 -2.06 18.44 8.73
C PRO A 193 -1.62 17.20 7.94
N VAL A 194 -0.38 16.74 8.14
CA VAL A 194 0.19 15.61 7.40
C VAL A 194 0.80 14.56 8.33
N LEU A 195 0.53 13.29 8.05
CA LEU A 195 1.17 12.15 8.69
C LEU A 195 2.21 11.55 7.74
N PHE A 196 3.45 11.44 8.19
CA PHE A 196 4.52 10.72 7.50
C PHE A 196 4.59 9.31 8.07
N VAL A 197 4.32 8.29 7.26
CA VAL A 197 4.26 6.90 7.70
C VAL A 197 5.37 6.11 7.01
N CYS A 198 6.41 5.80 7.77
CA CYS A 198 7.51 4.94 7.36
C CYS A 198 7.18 3.48 7.70
N GLU A 199 6.85 2.68 6.70
CA GLU A 199 6.74 1.23 6.80
C GLU A 199 8.15 0.62 6.74
N ASN A 200 8.83 0.56 7.88
CA ASN A 200 10.15 -0.03 7.97
C ASN A 200 10.01 -1.56 7.99
N ASN A 201 10.14 -2.16 6.80
CA ASN A 201 10.10 -3.61 6.61
C ASN A 201 11.49 -4.26 6.59
N LEU A 202 12.51 -3.52 7.03
CA LEU A 202 13.91 -3.90 7.14
C LEU A 202 14.65 -4.09 5.81
N TRP A 203 14.01 -3.89 4.66
CA TRP A 203 14.59 -4.18 3.34
C TRP A 203 14.20 -3.18 2.23
N ALA A 204 15.20 -2.48 1.71
CA ALA A 204 15.08 -1.68 0.51
C ALA A 204 15.46 -2.52 -0.72
N ASN A 205 14.46 -3.09 -1.40
CA ASN A 205 14.67 -4.08 -2.46
C ASN A 205 15.45 -5.30 -1.93
N GLN A 206 16.75 -5.40 -2.23
CA GLN A 206 17.64 -6.46 -1.74
C GLN A 206 18.62 -5.97 -0.66
N THR A 207 18.56 -4.70 -0.29
CA THR A 207 19.49 -4.10 0.67
C THR A 207 18.87 -4.12 2.08
N PRO A 208 19.47 -4.84 3.05
CA PRO A 208 19.09 -4.73 4.44
C PRO A 208 19.18 -3.29 4.94
N VAL A 209 18.22 -2.89 5.76
CA VAL A 209 18.12 -1.52 6.30
C VAL A 209 19.41 -1.11 7.04
N ALA A 210 20.06 -2.03 7.75
CA ALA A 210 21.31 -1.80 8.48
C ALA A 210 22.50 -1.43 7.59
N LEU A 211 22.43 -1.67 6.27
CA LEU A 211 23.45 -1.22 5.31
C LEU A 211 23.17 0.17 4.73
N SER A 212 21.97 0.71 4.95
CA SER A 212 21.48 1.95 4.34
C SER A 212 21.07 3.03 5.33
N LEU A 213 20.87 2.68 6.60
CA LEU A 213 20.63 3.63 7.68
C LEU A 213 21.82 3.69 8.64
N PRO A 214 22.30 4.89 9.00
CA PRO A 214 23.33 5.06 10.02
C PRO A 214 22.79 4.90 11.46
N THR A 215 21.47 4.76 11.61
CA THR A 215 20.75 4.62 12.88
C THR A 215 19.79 3.44 12.78
N GLU A 216 19.42 2.86 13.93
CA GLU A 216 18.45 1.75 14.00
C GLU A 216 17.05 2.18 13.55
N ASP A 217 16.67 3.40 13.92
CA ASP A 217 15.35 3.97 13.67
C ASP A 217 15.41 5.16 12.71
N VAL A 218 14.34 5.32 11.96
CA VAL A 218 14.08 6.43 11.05
C VAL A 218 13.37 7.58 11.77
N ALA A 219 12.44 7.27 12.69
CA ALA A 219 11.63 8.26 13.40
C ALA A 219 12.41 9.42 14.04
N PRO A 220 13.60 9.22 14.64
CA PRO A 220 14.39 10.32 15.22
C PRO A 220 14.77 11.42 14.22
N ARG A 221 14.76 11.15 12.90
CA ARG A 221 15.00 12.18 11.86
C ARG A 221 13.98 13.33 11.93
N ALA A 222 12.77 13.07 12.43
CA ALA A 222 11.72 14.07 12.57
C ALA A 222 12.00 15.09 13.68
N GLU A 223 12.77 14.71 14.70
CA GLU A 223 13.05 15.54 15.88
C GLU A 223 13.76 16.85 15.54
N ALA A 224 14.68 16.81 14.57
CA ALA A 224 15.41 17.99 14.10
C ALA A 224 14.50 19.09 13.53
N PHE A 225 13.27 18.73 13.13
CA PHE A 225 12.26 19.65 12.59
C PHE A 225 11.16 19.99 13.62
N GLY A 226 11.28 19.51 14.86
CA GLY A 226 10.25 19.69 15.89
C GLY A 226 8.96 18.91 15.61
N ILE A 227 9.04 17.83 14.82
CA ILE A 227 7.91 16.94 14.52
C ILE A 227 7.97 15.75 15.49
N PRO A 228 6.87 15.39 16.18
CA PRO A 228 6.83 14.18 17.00
C PRO A 228 7.05 12.94 16.13
N GLY A 229 8.06 12.14 16.51
CA GLY A 229 8.39 10.86 15.88
C GLY A 229 8.02 9.71 16.79
N GLU A 230 7.19 8.80 16.30
CA GLU A 230 6.64 7.67 17.06
C GLU A 230 7.05 6.36 16.40
N ILE A 231 7.55 5.40 17.18
CA ILE A 231 7.88 4.06 16.71
C ILE A 231 6.81 3.11 17.22
N ILE A 232 6.25 2.30 16.33
CA ILE A 232 5.16 1.37 16.67
C ILE A 232 5.42 -0.01 16.08
N ASP A 233 4.90 -1.04 16.76
CA ASP A 233 4.82 -2.38 16.21
C ASP A 233 3.80 -2.43 15.08
N GLY A 234 4.29 -2.51 13.84
CA GLY A 234 3.46 -2.56 12.64
C GLY A 234 2.69 -3.86 12.46
N GLN A 235 2.95 -4.90 13.28
CA GLN A 235 2.16 -6.13 13.28
C GLN A 235 0.95 -6.09 14.22
N ASP A 236 0.88 -5.11 15.13
CA ASP A 236 -0.27 -4.92 16.05
C ASP A 236 -1.23 -3.87 15.49
N VAL A 237 -2.30 -4.32 14.83
CA VAL A 237 -3.31 -3.43 14.23
C VAL A 237 -3.99 -2.52 15.26
N LEU A 238 -4.11 -2.93 16.52
CA LEU A 238 -4.73 -2.09 17.55
C LEU A 238 -3.78 -0.99 17.99
N ALA A 239 -2.49 -1.29 18.14
CA ALA A 239 -1.46 -0.30 18.44
C ALA A 239 -1.38 0.76 17.31
N VAL A 240 -1.36 0.31 16.06
CA VAL A 240 -1.43 1.18 14.88
C VAL A 240 -2.71 2.02 14.89
N TYR A 241 -3.87 1.40 15.12
CA TYR A 241 -5.16 2.10 15.14
C TYR A 241 -5.18 3.22 16.19
N HIS A 242 -4.71 2.96 17.41
CA HIS A 242 -4.74 3.96 18.47
C HIS A 242 -3.80 5.14 18.16
N LEU A 243 -2.56 4.86 17.78
CA LEU A 243 -1.58 5.89 17.43
C LEU A 243 -2.04 6.74 16.23
N ALA A 244 -2.60 6.10 15.20
CA ALA A 244 -3.12 6.79 14.03
C ALA A 244 -4.26 7.74 14.39
N GLY A 245 -5.17 7.34 15.30
CA GLY A 245 -6.26 8.19 15.76
C GLY A 245 -5.76 9.46 16.45
N GLU A 246 -4.74 9.33 17.30
CA GLU A 246 -4.10 10.47 17.98
C GLU A 246 -3.40 11.40 16.99
N ALA A 247 -2.63 10.85 16.04
CA ALA A 247 -1.93 11.61 15.02
C ALA A 247 -2.89 12.34 14.07
N VAL A 248 -3.98 11.69 13.63
CA VAL A 248 -5.02 12.32 12.80
C VAL A 248 -5.73 13.43 13.57
N SER A 249 -6.08 13.19 14.85
CA SER A 249 -6.72 14.20 15.69
C SER A 249 -5.83 15.43 15.90
N ARG A 250 -4.53 15.21 16.16
CA ARG A 250 -3.51 16.27 16.25
C ARG A 250 -3.40 17.07 14.97
N ALA A 251 -3.29 16.41 13.82
CA ALA A 251 -3.19 17.07 12.52
C ALA A 251 -4.44 17.93 12.24
N ARG A 252 -5.64 17.39 12.45
CA ARG A 252 -6.91 18.09 12.23
C ARG A 252 -7.13 19.28 13.16
N SER A 253 -6.63 19.21 14.39
CA SER A 253 -6.71 20.32 15.36
C SER A 253 -5.63 21.39 15.17
N GLY A 254 -4.80 21.30 14.11
CA GLY A 254 -3.75 22.26 13.82
C GLY A 254 -2.47 22.08 14.64
N GLY A 255 -2.32 20.93 15.31
CA GLY A 255 -1.10 20.54 16.01
C GLY A 255 0.10 20.30 15.08
N GLY A 256 -0.13 20.27 13.76
CA GLY A 256 0.90 20.05 12.75
C GLY A 256 1.15 18.57 12.46
N PRO A 257 2.30 18.24 11.85
CA PRO A 257 2.56 16.89 11.38
C PRO A 257 2.92 15.93 12.51
N THR A 258 2.85 14.63 12.18
CA THR A 258 3.40 13.52 12.98
C THR A 258 4.19 12.59 12.07
N PHE A 259 5.31 12.07 12.56
CA PHE A 259 6.07 11.01 11.91
C PHE A 259 5.83 9.69 12.65
N ILE A 260 5.47 8.64 11.92
CA ILE A 260 5.21 7.30 12.46
C ILE A 260 6.15 6.33 11.73
N GLU A 261 7.00 5.64 12.47
CA GLU A 261 7.76 4.49 11.99
C GLU A 261 7.08 3.19 12.45
N ALA A 262 6.42 2.53 11.52
CA ALA A 262 5.85 1.21 11.76
C ALA A 262 6.89 0.14 11.44
N LYS A 263 7.38 -0.56 12.48
CA LYS A 263 8.25 -1.73 12.33
C LYS A 263 7.41 -2.91 11.87
N THR A 264 7.51 -3.27 10.60
CA THR A 264 6.69 -4.31 9.97
C THR A 264 7.58 -5.23 9.12
N PHE A 265 6.99 -6.08 8.29
CA PHE A 265 7.76 -6.98 7.43
C PHE A 265 6.97 -7.40 6.20
N ARG A 266 7.66 -7.44 5.05
CA ARG A 266 7.10 -7.96 3.80
C ARG A 266 7.42 -9.44 3.66
N PHE A 267 6.42 -10.30 3.57
CA PHE A 267 6.63 -11.76 3.51
C PHE A 267 7.00 -12.32 2.14
N GLU A 268 6.82 -11.51 1.09
CA GLU A 268 7.17 -11.84 -0.28
C GLU A 268 8.42 -11.07 -0.71
N GLY A 269 9.06 -11.48 -1.81
CA GLY A 269 10.20 -10.75 -2.38
C GLY A 269 9.86 -9.32 -2.80
N HIS A 270 10.86 -8.53 -3.19
CA HIS A 270 10.65 -7.12 -3.52
C HIS A 270 9.58 -6.89 -4.59
N CYS A 271 9.75 -7.57 -5.72
CA CYS A 271 8.87 -7.62 -6.87
C CYS A 271 8.81 -9.07 -7.36
N GLY A 272 7.64 -9.55 -7.77
CA GLY A 272 7.51 -10.94 -8.19
C GLY A 272 7.09 -11.89 -7.08
N VAL A 273 6.50 -13.02 -7.48
CA VAL A 273 6.12 -14.13 -6.58
C VAL A 273 7.23 -15.20 -6.49
N SER A 274 8.17 -15.20 -7.44
CA SER A 274 8.92 -16.42 -7.77
C SER A 274 10.29 -16.58 -7.10
N ARG A 275 10.80 -15.54 -6.42
CA ARG A 275 12.13 -15.55 -5.79
C ARG A 275 12.13 -15.79 -4.27
N GLY A 276 10.98 -15.69 -3.60
CA GLY A 276 10.93 -15.66 -2.13
C GLY A 276 11.58 -14.40 -1.54
N HIS A 277 11.57 -14.29 -0.21
CA HIS A 277 12.23 -13.20 0.50
C HIS A 277 13.75 -13.37 0.48
N GLU A 278 14.49 -12.26 0.45
CA GLU A 278 15.96 -12.23 0.36
C GLU A 278 16.64 -12.90 1.57
N ASP A 279 16.01 -12.83 2.72
CA ASP A 279 16.36 -13.57 3.95
C ASP A 279 15.18 -14.47 4.36
N PRO A 280 15.22 -15.77 3.98
CA PRO A 280 14.16 -16.72 4.30
C PRO A 280 14.03 -17.04 5.79
N GLU A 281 15.15 -17.00 6.54
CA GLU A 281 15.15 -17.31 7.98
C GLU A 281 14.48 -16.18 8.76
N GLN A 282 14.87 -14.93 8.49
CA GLN A 282 14.20 -13.76 9.06
C GLN A 282 12.72 -13.72 8.65
N CYS A 283 12.40 -14.04 7.38
CA CYS A 283 11.01 -14.11 6.94
C CYS A 283 10.20 -15.17 7.70
N ALA A 284 10.77 -16.34 8.00
CA ALA A 284 10.10 -17.38 8.77
C ALA A 284 9.78 -16.93 10.21
N GLU A 285 10.69 -16.19 10.85
CA GLU A 285 10.43 -15.61 12.17
C GLU A 285 9.32 -14.55 12.13
N TRP A 286 9.34 -13.64 11.15
CA TRP A 286 8.30 -12.63 11.01
C TRP A 286 6.93 -13.21 10.64
N ARG A 287 6.87 -14.32 9.88
CA ARG A 287 5.62 -15.04 9.59
C ARG A 287 4.94 -15.62 10.84
N LYS A 288 5.69 -15.92 11.92
CA LYS A 288 5.09 -16.29 13.21
C LYS A 288 4.32 -15.13 13.84
N ARG A 289 4.61 -13.90 13.41
CA ARG A 289 3.98 -12.65 13.83
C ARG A 289 3.11 -12.06 12.70
N ASP A 290 2.44 -12.90 11.92
CA ASP A 290 1.49 -12.44 10.90
C ASP A 290 0.39 -11.59 11.55
N PRO A 291 0.20 -10.32 11.12
CA PRO A 291 -0.70 -9.39 11.79
C PRO A 291 -2.15 -9.88 11.80
N ILE A 292 -2.57 -10.63 10.77
CA ILE A 292 -3.92 -11.21 10.73
C ILE A 292 -4.07 -12.29 11.79
N LEU A 293 -3.09 -13.20 11.92
CA LEU A 293 -3.15 -14.29 12.88
C LEU A 293 -3.09 -13.76 14.32
N LEU A 294 -2.23 -12.78 14.58
CA LEU A 294 -2.15 -12.12 15.88
C LEU A 294 -3.49 -11.49 16.27
N PHE A 295 -4.15 -10.81 15.32
CA PHE A 295 -5.43 -10.16 15.60
C PHE A 295 -6.58 -11.16 15.75
N GLU A 296 -6.67 -12.19 14.89
CA GLU A 296 -7.64 -13.29 15.02
C GLU A 296 -7.55 -13.98 16.39
N GLN A 297 -6.34 -14.31 16.82
CA GLN A 297 -6.09 -14.94 18.12
C GLN A 297 -6.52 -14.05 19.27
N ARG A 298 -6.15 -12.77 19.23
CA ARG A 298 -6.53 -11.80 20.25
C ARG A 298 -8.05 -11.65 20.36
N LEU A 299 -8.73 -11.47 19.22
CA LEU A 299 -10.18 -11.33 19.18
C LEU A 299 -10.92 -12.57 19.70
N ALA A 300 -10.39 -13.77 19.41
CA ALA A 300 -10.93 -15.02 19.91
C ALA A 300 -10.72 -15.19 21.42
N CYS A 301 -9.52 -14.88 21.92
CA CYS A 301 -9.20 -14.93 23.35
C CYS A 301 -10.05 -13.95 24.18
N GLU A 302 -10.31 -12.76 23.65
CA GLU A 302 -11.13 -11.73 24.30
C GLU A 302 -12.65 -11.98 24.12
N GLY A 303 -13.04 -12.87 23.20
CA GLY A 303 -14.45 -13.12 22.87
C GLY A 303 -15.14 -11.99 22.09
N THR A 304 -14.38 -10.98 21.64
CA THR A 304 -14.90 -9.80 20.92
C THR A 304 -15.46 -10.18 19.55
N VAL A 305 -14.75 -11.04 18.81
CA VAL A 305 -15.20 -11.63 17.53
C VAL A 305 -14.86 -13.12 17.58
N THR A 306 -15.87 -13.98 17.58
CA THR A 306 -15.68 -15.42 17.77
C THR A 306 -15.03 -16.08 16.55
N PRO A 307 -14.40 -17.27 16.68
CA PRO A 307 -13.87 -18.01 15.54
C PRO A 307 -14.91 -18.27 14.43
N GLU A 308 -16.17 -18.49 14.80
CA GLU A 308 -17.29 -18.65 13.86
C GLU A 308 -17.53 -17.38 13.06
N GLU A 309 -17.54 -16.21 13.72
CA GLU A 309 -17.70 -14.91 13.08
C GLU A 309 -16.50 -14.58 12.19
N GLN A 310 -15.27 -14.85 12.64
CA GLN A 310 -14.06 -14.68 11.83
C GLN A 310 -14.12 -15.52 10.55
N ARG A 311 -14.55 -16.79 10.63
CA ARG A 311 -14.77 -17.65 9.46
C ARG A 311 -15.83 -17.08 8.51
N ALA A 312 -16.91 -16.52 9.04
CA ALA A 312 -17.95 -15.89 8.23
C ALA A 312 -17.42 -14.66 7.48
N ILE A 313 -16.67 -13.78 8.15
CA ILE A 313 -16.04 -12.60 7.54
C ILE A 313 -15.05 -13.03 6.46
N ARG A 314 -14.19 -14.02 6.75
CA ARG A 314 -13.25 -14.58 5.79
C ARG A 314 -13.94 -15.11 4.53
N THR A 315 -15.02 -15.87 4.71
CA THR A 315 -15.81 -16.44 3.60
C THR A 315 -16.43 -15.33 2.74
N ALA A 316 -17.02 -14.32 3.37
CA ALA A 316 -17.61 -13.17 2.67
C ALA A 316 -16.57 -12.40 1.85
N VAL A 317 -15.40 -12.12 2.44
CA VAL A 317 -14.32 -11.42 1.73
C VAL A 317 -13.79 -12.25 0.56
N LEU A 318 -13.63 -13.57 0.72
CA LEU A 318 -13.19 -14.43 -0.40
C LEU A 318 -14.19 -14.37 -1.57
N ALA A 319 -15.49 -14.37 -1.29
CA ALA A 319 -16.51 -14.22 -2.33
C ALA A 319 -16.44 -12.86 -3.05
N GLU A 320 -16.15 -11.76 -2.32
CA GLU A 320 -15.89 -10.45 -2.93
C GLU A 320 -14.67 -10.47 -3.85
N ILE A 321 -13.60 -11.16 -3.46
CA ILE A 321 -12.40 -11.30 -4.28
C ILE A 321 -12.70 -12.11 -5.55
N ASP A 322 -13.44 -13.20 -5.44
CA ASP A 322 -13.87 -14.01 -6.60
C ASP A 322 -14.73 -13.18 -7.57
N GLU A 323 -15.69 -12.42 -7.05
CA GLU A 323 -16.53 -11.53 -7.87
C GLU A 323 -15.70 -10.44 -8.55
N ALA A 324 -14.75 -9.84 -7.82
CA ALA A 324 -13.92 -8.77 -8.31
C ALA A 324 -12.96 -9.21 -9.42
N GLU A 325 -12.35 -10.38 -9.27
CA GLU A 325 -11.52 -10.99 -10.31
C GLU A 325 -12.32 -11.37 -11.56
N ALA A 326 -13.51 -11.97 -11.39
CA ALA A 326 -14.37 -12.34 -12.52
C ALA A 326 -14.81 -11.10 -13.30
N PHE A 327 -15.15 -10.02 -12.61
CA PHE A 327 -15.44 -8.73 -13.24
C PHE A 327 -14.24 -8.17 -14.01
N ALA A 328 -13.05 -8.16 -13.40
CA ALA A 328 -11.85 -7.63 -14.05
C ALA A 328 -11.48 -8.46 -15.30
N THR A 329 -11.51 -9.79 -15.20
CA THR A 329 -11.17 -10.70 -16.30
C THR A 329 -12.11 -10.54 -17.50
N SER A 330 -13.39 -10.24 -17.24
CA SER A 330 -14.41 -10.03 -18.28
C SER A 330 -14.50 -8.58 -18.79
N SER A 331 -13.80 -7.64 -18.15
CA SER A 331 -13.83 -6.23 -18.55
C SER A 331 -13.04 -5.98 -19.83
N PRO A 332 -13.44 -5.02 -20.67
CA PRO A 332 -12.73 -4.71 -21.91
C PRO A 332 -11.39 -4.01 -21.64
N PHE A 333 -10.43 -4.18 -22.54
CA PHE A 333 -9.26 -3.31 -22.62
C PHE A 333 -9.65 -1.90 -23.11
N PRO A 334 -8.87 -0.86 -22.80
CA PRO A 334 -9.02 0.46 -23.41
C PRO A 334 -8.86 0.39 -24.93
N ASP A 335 -9.53 1.29 -25.65
CA ASP A 335 -9.32 1.42 -27.09
C ASP A 335 -7.94 2.06 -27.35
N PRO A 336 -7.08 1.48 -28.19
CA PRO A 336 -5.79 2.07 -28.54
C PRO A 336 -5.87 3.53 -29.01
N GLU A 337 -6.96 3.94 -29.65
CA GLU A 337 -7.16 5.33 -30.08
C GLU A 337 -7.24 6.31 -28.90
N GLU A 338 -7.68 5.87 -27.71
CA GLU A 338 -7.74 6.71 -26.50
C GLU A 338 -6.36 7.19 -26.06
N LEU A 339 -5.28 6.48 -26.39
CA LEU A 339 -3.91 6.88 -26.06
C LEU A 339 -3.51 8.20 -26.73
N SER A 340 -4.05 8.47 -27.93
CA SER A 340 -3.78 9.71 -28.66
C SER A 340 -4.32 10.97 -27.97
N ALA A 341 -5.28 10.81 -27.04
CA ALA A 341 -5.83 11.94 -26.29
C ALA A 341 -4.92 12.43 -25.14
N PHE A 342 -3.84 11.71 -24.84
CA PHE A 342 -2.88 12.03 -23.76
C PHE A 342 -1.51 12.50 -24.26
N LEU A 343 -1.26 12.46 -25.58
CA LEU A 343 -0.01 12.86 -26.25
C LEU A 343 -0.13 14.27 -26.85
#